data_AF-A0A662M4S7-F1
#
_entry.id   AF-A0A662M4S7-F1
#
_cell.length_a   1.000
_cell.length_b   1.000
_cell.length_c   1.000
_cell.angle_alpha   90.00
_cell.angle_beta   90.00
_cell.angle_gamma   90.00
#
_symmetry.space_group_name_H-M   'P 1'
#
loop_
_entity.id
_entity.type
_entity.pdbx_description
1 polymer ?
#
loop_
_entity_poly.entity_id
_entity_poly.type
_entity_poly.pdbx_seq_one_letter_code
_entity_poly.pdbx_strand_id
1 'polypeptide(L)'
;MDIEMIEAVKFSFGIFLMVLSGYLWGLLIFKKMKVTERIAFGFAFTLAVSASLVMLFSIWMKMTNSFFILLFVVYTIVPIPVIAIKRREMFHISIPEKKQIAKIIILAGILIFIFYMTFLPHSAKDYELPFHADEWVHWGYAREFMDYGRINFPNPFTGNEQANDPEIGFHVFLASFKWLSGAELKTIFLFMPSVIAVFAGLTAFSIGERSERKFGLFAAFFIAFIPTSVRFLGPSFLVPLSLGLFLTLISLMVAQMEGNRKYAVLIFILSFTALAHPPSAAAMAIVLLLYAISLTIERKYREGIFTAGVTIAPFVIAYLIMPNYFDMGMSAIYGEKYISTLSMVDMGSYLGHLGYIIVALFIFASFMAIYKGKALHRSMFLAALSFISIIFLYDRYKFGLP
;
A
#
# COMPACT_ATOMS: atom_id res chain seq x y z
N MET A 1 5.03 -27.97 6.35
CA MET A 1 5.55 -26.63 6.68
C MET A 1 6.63 -26.68 7.77
N ASP A 2 7.90 -26.82 7.35
CA ASP A 2 9.07 -26.83 8.24
C ASP A 2 9.77 -25.47 8.18
N ILE A 3 9.07 -24.42 8.60
CA ILE A 3 9.72 -23.14 8.88
C ILE A 3 10.27 -23.23 10.28
N GLU A 4 11.59 -23.09 10.40
CA GLU A 4 12.22 -23.03 11.70
C GLU A 4 11.56 -21.93 12.53
N MET A 5 11.15 -22.24 13.76
CA MET A 5 10.50 -21.29 14.68
C MET A 5 11.28 -19.97 14.78
N ILE A 6 12.61 -20.03 14.64
CA ILE A 6 13.50 -18.87 14.64
C ILE A 6 13.20 -17.88 13.49
N GLU A 7 12.85 -18.37 12.31
CA GLU A 7 12.53 -17.56 11.13
C GLU A 7 11.19 -16.82 11.31
N ALA A 8 10.19 -17.51 11.85
CA ALA A 8 8.92 -16.88 12.21
C ALA A 8 9.09 -15.79 13.28
N VAL A 9 9.97 -16.02 14.27
CA VAL A 9 10.30 -15.03 15.31
C VAL A 9 11.00 -13.81 14.71
N LYS A 10 12.04 -14.01 13.89
CA LYS A 10 12.76 -12.94 13.17
C LYS A 10 11.81 -12.10 12.33
N PHE A 11 10.96 -12.74 11.54
CA PHE A 11 9.97 -12.08 10.69
C PHE A 11 8.99 -11.24 11.53
N SER A 12 8.41 -11.83 12.58
CA SER A 12 7.48 -11.14 13.48
C SER A 12 8.13 -9.97 14.22
N PHE A 13 9.40 -10.11 14.61
CA PHE A 13 10.17 -9.04 15.22
C PHE A 13 10.39 -7.87 14.25
N GLY A 14 10.69 -8.16 12.97
CA GLY A 14 10.75 -7.14 11.92
C GLY A 14 9.45 -6.35 11.78
N ILE A 15 8.31 -7.03 11.73
CA ILE A 15 6.97 -6.38 11.68
C ILE A 15 6.75 -5.51 12.92
N PHE A 16 7.06 -6.02 14.11
CA PHE A 16 6.95 -5.26 15.35
C PHE A 16 7.78 -3.98 15.33
N LEU A 17 9.05 -4.05 14.89
CA LEU A 17 9.92 -2.88 14.80
C LEU A 17 9.39 -1.83 13.83
N MET A 18 8.89 -2.25 12.66
CA MET A 18 8.29 -1.33 11.69
C MET A 18 7.06 -0.63 12.28
N VAL A 19 6.15 -1.39 12.90
CA VAL A 19 4.95 -0.83 13.53
C VAL A 19 5.33 0.13 14.66
N LEU A 20 6.22 -0.29 15.56
CA LEU A 20 6.62 0.51 16.73
C LEU A 20 7.20 1.86 16.31
N SER A 21 8.15 1.85 15.38
CA SER A 21 8.83 3.07 14.94
C SER A 21 7.84 4.06 14.33
N GLY A 22 6.98 3.58 13.41
CA GLY A 22 6.00 4.44 12.77
C GLY A 22 4.85 4.84 13.68
N TYR A 23 4.52 4.03 14.70
CA TYR A 23 3.57 4.39 15.74
C TYR A 23 4.05 5.60 16.55
N LEU A 24 5.34 5.63 16.92
CA LEU A 24 5.97 6.77 17.59
C LEU A 24 5.91 8.03 16.72
N TRP A 25 6.24 7.91 15.43
CA TRP A 25 6.07 9.03 14.49
C TRP A 25 4.61 9.45 14.34
N GLY A 26 3.67 8.51 14.32
CA GLY A 26 2.24 8.78 14.31
C GLY A 26 1.82 9.64 15.49
N LEU A 27 2.34 9.38 16.71
CA LEU A 27 2.07 10.19 17.91
C LEU A 27 2.48 11.65 17.74
N LEU A 28 3.60 11.89 17.05
CA LEU A 28 4.08 13.23 16.77
C LEU A 28 3.34 13.92 15.63
N ILE A 29 3.06 13.20 14.55
CA ILE A 29 2.48 13.76 13.33
C ILE A 29 1.01 14.10 13.53
N PHE A 30 0.23 13.15 14.06
CA PHE A 30 -1.22 13.27 14.21
C PHE A 30 -1.65 13.19 15.68
N LYS A 31 -2.30 14.27 16.16
CA LYS A 31 -2.84 14.34 17.53
C LYS A 31 -4.01 13.35 17.71
N LYS A 32 -4.98 13.38 16.81
CA LYS A 32 -6.21 12.58 16.87
C LYS A 32 -6.14 11.37 15.93
N MET A 33 -5.38 10.35 16.35
CA MET A 33 -5.31 9.08 15.65
C MET A 33 -5.54 7.94 16.64
N LYS A 34 -6.48 7.04 16.32
CA LYS A 34 -6.82 5.86 17.12
C LYS A 34 -5.68 4.85 17.08
N VAL A 35 -5.65 3.91 18.04
CA VAL A 35 -4.62 2.87 18.10
C VAL A 35 -4.55 2.05 16.81
N THR A 36 -5.69 1.62 16.25
CA THR A 36 -5.73 0.85 15.00
C THR A 36 -5.18 1.63 13.80
N GLU A 37 -5.54 2.92 13.71
CA GLU A 37 -5.02 3.83 12.69
C GLU A 37 -3.50 4.01 12.84
N ARG A 38 -2.99 4.16 14.06
CA ARG A 38 -1.55 4.31 14.34
C ARG A 38 -0.76 3.06 14.01
N ILE A 39 -1.31 1.87 14.25
CA ILE A 39 -0.65 0.60 13.91
C ILE A 39 -0.51 0.48 12.38
N ALA A 40 -1.60 0.68 11.64
CA ALA A 40 -1.59 0.62 10.18
C ALA A 40 -0.72 1.72 9.55
N PHE A 41 -0.87 2.96 10.02
CA PHE A 41 -0.02 4.09 9.62
C PHE A 41 1.45 3.81 9.95
N GLY A 42 1.73 3.23 11.12
CA GLY A 42 3.09 2.98 11.57
C GLY A 42 3.84 2.05 10.63
N PHE A 43 3.23 0.92 10.27
CA PHE A 43 3.79 0.00 9.29
C PHE A 43 4.04 0.68 7.93
N ALA A 44 3.03 1.34 7.36
CA ALA A 44 3.15 2.01 6.06
C ALA A 44 4.20 3.13 6.03
N PHE A 45 4.19 3.98 7.07
CA PHE A 45 5.05 5.14 7.14
C PHE A 45 6.51 4.73 7.36
N THR A 46 6.77 3.79 8.26
CA THR A 46 8.13 3.29 8.47
C THR A 46 8.67 2.58 7.24
N LEU A 47 7.85 1.76 6.56
CA LEU A 47 8.21 1.14 5.30
C LEU A 47 8.66 2.17 4.26
N ALA A 48 7.82 3.17 4.01
CA ALA A 48 8.11 4.20 3.02
C ALA A 48 9.35 5.03 3.40
N VAL A 49 9.49 5.41 4.68
CA VAL A 49 10.65 6.20 5.16
C VAL A 49 11.93 5.39 5.10
N SER A 50 11.93 4.15 5.58
CA SER A 50 13.12 3.30 5.57
C SER A 50 13.61 3.06 4.15
N ALA A 51 12.71 2.69 3.24
CA ALA A 51 13.06 2.46 1.85
C ALA A 51 13.54 3.74 1.16
N SER A 52 12.84 4.86 1.34
CA SER A 52 13.23 6.15 0.74
C SER A 52 14.60 6.65 1.24
N LEU A 53 14.89 6.49 2.55
CA LEU A 53 16.19 6.85 3.10
C LEU A 53 17.30 5.97 2.54
N VAL A 54 17.08 4.66 2.47
CA VAL A 54 18.03 3.71 1.90
C VAL A 54 18.30 4.04 0.43
N MET A 55 17.26 4.28 -0.36
CA MET A 55 17.39 4.74 -1.76
C MET A 55 18.23 6.02 -1.85
N LEU A 56 17.88 7.03 -1.05
CA LEU A 56 18.57 8.32 -1.05
C LEU A 56 20.06 8.17 -0.75
N PHE A 57 20.43 7.47 0.33
CA PHE A 57 21.84 7.24 0.66
C PHE A 57 22.56 6.36 -0.36
N SER A 58 21.87 5.41 -0.98
CA SER A 58 22.46 4.50 -1.98
C SER A 58 22.95 5.19 -3.25
N ILE A 59 22.50 6.43 -3.51
CA ILE A 59 22.99 7.28 -4.60
C ILE A 59 24.46 7.65 -4.38
N TRP A 60 24.84 7.95 -3.13
CA TRP A 60 26.16 8.48 -2.81
C TRP A 60 27.10 7.44 -2.18
N MET A 61 26.57 6.44 -1.49
CA MET A 61 27.37 5.44 -0.79
C MET A 61 26.79 4.03 -0.92
N LYS A 62 27.64 3.02 -0.74
CA LYS A 62 27.18 1.64 -0.68
C LYS A 62 26.43 1.39 0.62
N MET A 63 25.16 1.02 0.51
CA MET A 63 24.33 0.59 1.62
C MET A 63 24.78 -0.76 2.15
N THR A 64 24.84 -0.88 3.47
CA THR A 64 25.16 -2.12 4.18
C THR A 64 24.11 -2.35 5.25
N ASN A 65 23.95 -3.62 5.68
CA ASN A 65 23.04 -3.97 6.76
C ASN A 65 23.31 -3.13 8.03
N SER A 66 24.57 -3.05 8.47
CA SER A 66 24.95 -2.30 9.67
C SER A 66 24.62 -0.81 9.58
N PHE A 67 24.86 -0.18 8.42
CA PHE A 67 24.52 1.23 8.21
C PHE A 67 23.00 1.46 8.19
N PHE A 68 22.26 0.56 7.54
CA PHE A 68 20.80 0.60 7.56
C PHE A 68 20.23 0.45 8.99
N ILE A 69 20.72 -0.51 9.77
CA ILE A 69 20.29 -0.70 11.17
C ILE A 69 20.58 0.57 11.99
N LEU A 70 21.75 1.19 11.81
CA LEU A 70 22.07 2.47 12.46
C LEU A 70 21.07 3.56 12.10
N LEU A 71 20.77 3.75 10.81
CA LEU A 71 19.77 4.72 10.35
C LEU A 71 18.39 4.43 10.94
N PHE A 72 17.98 3.16 10.98
CA PHE A 72 16.68 2.74 11.51
C PHE A 72 16.57 3.00 13.03
N VAL A 73 17.64 2.72 13.78
CA VAL A 73 17.71 3.01 15.23
C VAL A 73 17.60 4.51 15.48
N VAL A 74 18.35 5.33 14.74
CA VAL A 74 18.26 6.79 14.83
C VAL A 74 16.83 7.26 14.52
N TYR A 75 16.25 6.82 13.40
CA TYR A 75 14.87 7.13 13.00
C TYR A 75 13.85 6.76 14.09
N THR A 76 14.05 5.65 14.78
CA THR A 76 13.14 5.17 15.85
C THR A 76 13.30 5.95 17.15
N ILE A 77 14.52 6.39 17.49
CA ILE A 77 14.80 7.11 18.75
C ILE A 77 14.41 8.59 18.66
N VAL A 78 14.59 9.24 17.51
CA VAL A 78 14.28 10.67 17.28
C VAL A 78 12.92 11.12 17.83
N PRO A 79 11.80 10.40 17.64
CA PRO A 79 10.51 10.85 18.17
C PRO A 79 10.40 10.78 19.70
N ILE A 80 11.19 9.95 20.39
CA ILE A 80 11.03 9.65 21.82
C ILE A 80 11.21 10.89 22.72
N PRO A 81 12.29 11.70 22.61
CA PRO A 81 12.45 12.90 23.42
C PRO A 81 11.31 13.91 23.23
N VAL A 82 10.84 14.07 21.98
CA VAL A 82 9.75 15.00 21.66
C VAL A 82 8.42 14.55 22.29
N ILE A 83 8.14 13.24 22.27
CA ILE A 83 6.97 12.66 22.94
C ILE A 83 7.09 12.81 24.46
N ALA A 84 8.27 12.57 25.04
CA ALA A 84 8.51 12.67 26.49
C ALA A 84 8.26 14.10 27.01
N ILE A 85 8.66 15.13 26.26
CA ILE A 85 8.41 16.54 26.60
C ILE A 85 6.92 16.88 26.51
N LYS A 86 6.21 16.36 25.50
CA LYS A 86 4.77 16.63 25.27
C LYS A 86 3.82 15.78 26.12
N ARG A 87 4.36 14.89 26.96
CA ARG A 87 3.63 13.79 27.63
C ARG A 87 2.55 14.22 28.61
N ARG A 88 2.52 15.50 29.05
CA ARG A 88 1.52 16.00 30.01
C ARG A 88 0.06 15.96 29.51
N GLU A 89 -0.18 15.79 28.21
CA GLU A 89 -1.55 15.80 27.64
C GLU A 89 -1.95 14.51 26.88
N MET A 90 -1.08 13.52 26.74
CA MET A 90 -1.23 12.51 25.67
C MET A 90 -1.74 11.11 26.08
N PHE A 91 -1.75 10.75 27.37
CA PHE A 91 -2.07 9.38 27.79
C PHE A 91 -3.09 9.35 28.93
N HIS A 92 -4.38 9.39 28.58
CA HIS A 92 -5.42 8.84 29.44
C HIS A 92 -5.73 7.42 28.97
N ILE A 93 -5.26 6.43 29.74
CA ILE A 93 -5.62 5.02 29.52
C ILE A 93 -6.91 4.79 30.30
N SER A 94 -8.04 4.79 29.59
CA SER A 94 -9.30 4.29 30.14
C SER A 94 -9.44 2.80 29.80
N ILE A 95 -10.00 2.04 30.74
CA ILE A 95 -10.34 0.64 30.49
C ILE A 95 -11.45 0.61 29.43
N PRO A 96 -11.29 -0.13 28.32
CA PRO A 96 -12.29 -0.18 27.26
C PRO A 96 -13.59 -0.80 27.75
N GLU A 97 -14.72 -0.24 27.32
CA GLU A 97 -16.04 -0.78 27.63
C GLU A 97 -16.23 -2.18 27.02
N LYS A 98 -17.13 -3.00 27.59
CA LYS A 98 -17.44 -4.37 27.08
C LYS A 98 -17.70 -4.41 25.56
N LYS A 99 -18.42 -3.42 25.02
CA LYS A 99 -18.70 -3.31 23.57
C LYS A 99 -17.43 -3.11 22.74
N GLN A 100 -16.46 -2.35 23.26
CA GLN A 100 -15.17 -2.12 22.60
C GLN A 100 -14.31 -3.38 22.63
N ILE A 101 -14.30 -4.11 23.75
CA ILE A 101 -13.61 -5.40 23.87
C ILE A 101 -14.16 -6.41 22.85
N ALA A 102 -15.49 -6.57 22.79
CA ALA A 102 -16.11 -7.46 21.80
C ALA A 102 -15.73 -7.08 20.36
N LYS A 103 -15.71 -5.79 20.05
CA LYS A 103 -15.29 -5.28 18.74
C LYS A 103 -13.83 -5.60 18.42
N ILE A 104 -12.93 -5.48 19.39
CA ILE A 104 -11.51 -5.83 19.24
C ILE A 104 -11.35 -7.33 18.98
N ILE A 105 -12.08 -8.18 19.71
CA ILE A 105 -12.05 -9.64 19.51
C ILE A 105 -12.55 -9.99 18.10
N ILE A 106 -13.67 -9.41 17.66
CA ILE A 106 -14.20 -9.64 16.30
C ILE A 106 -13.20 -9.16 15.25
N LEU A 107 -12.60 -7.97 15.44
CA LEU A 107 -11.58 -7.47 14.53
C LEU A 107 -10.37 -8.41 14.48
N ALA A 108 -9.87 -8.88 15.62
CA ALA A 108 -8.77 -9.84 15.67
C ALA A 108 -9.10 -11.13 14.91
N GLY A 109 -10.32 -11.67 15.09
CA GLY A 109 -10.81 -12.81 14.32
C GLY A 109 -10.85 -12.55 12.81
N ILE A 110 -11.31 -11.36 12.39
CA ILE A 110 -11.31 -10.95 10.98
C ILE A 110 -9.88 -10.83 10.44
N LEU A 111 -8.94 -10.25 11.19
CA LEU A 111 -7.55 -10.12 10.75
C LEU A 111 -6.86 -11.48 10.62
N ILE A 112 -7.11 -12.42 11.54
CA ILE A 112 -6.64 -13.81 11.44
C ILE A 112 -7.24 -14.48 10.20
N PHE A 113 -8.53 -14.26 9.95
CA PHE A 113 -9.20 -14.77 8.76
C PHE A 113 -8.60 -14.22 7.45
N ILE A 114 -8.34 -12.90 7.38
CA ILE A 114 -7.65 -12.28 6.24
C ILE A 114 -6.28 -12.92 6.02
N PHE A 115 -5.48 -13.03 7.08
CA PHE A 115 -4.16 -13.66 7.01
C PHE A 115 -4.27 -15.07 6.42
N TYR A 116 -5.18 -15.89 6.96
CA TYR A 116 -5.36 -17.27 6.52
C TYR A 116 -5.85 -17.35 5.06
N MET A 117 -6.80 -16.50 4.64
CA MET A 117 -7.31 -16.52 3.27
C MET A 117 -6.23 -16.12 2.25
N THR A 118 -5.37 -15.16 2.59
CA THR A 118 -4.23 -14.77 1.76
C THR A 118 -3.12 -15.84 1.77
N PHE A 119 -2.93 -16.52 2.90
CA PHE A 119 -1.97 -17.62 3.04
C PHE A 119 -2.48 -18.97 2.51
N LEU A 120 -3.77 -19.07 2.20
CA LEU A 120 -4.44 -20.30 1.82
C LEU A 120 -3.73 -21.06 0.68
N PRO A 121 -3.24 -20.40 -0.39
CA PRO A 121 -2.54 -21.11 -1.46
C PRO A 121 -1.31 -21.90 -0.99
N HIS A 122 -0.54 -21.34 -0.04
CA HIS A 122 0.63 -22.00 0.56
C HIS A 122 0.23 -23.16 1.48
N SER A 123 -0.71 -22.91 2.38
CA SER A 123 -1.15 -23.92 3.36
C SER A 123 -1.89 -25.11 2.73
N ALA A 124 -2.76 -24.87 1.74
CA ALA A 124 -3.57 -25.91 1.13
C ALA A 124 -2.76 -26.85 0.21
N LYS A 125 -1.61 -26.37 -0.31
CA LYS A 125 -0.76 -27.13 -1.23
C LYS A 125 0.58 -27.57 -0.61
N ASP A 126 0.81 -27.26 0.67
CA ASP A 126 2.11 -27.41 1.35
C ASP A 126 3.28 -26.89 0.47
N TYR A 127 3.11 -25.68 -0.06
CA TYR A 127 4.06 -25.05 -0.98
C TYR A 127 4.68 -23.81 -0.35
N GLU A 128 6.00 -23.80 -0.20
CA GLU A 128 6.73 -22.79 0.60
C GLU A 128 7.53 -21.78 -0.25
N LEU A 129 7.28 -21.74 -1.56
CA LEU A 129 7.99 -20.87 -2.50
C LEU A 129 7.02 -19.88 -3.17
N PRO A 130 7.52 -18.80 -3.81
CA PRO A 130 6.67 -17.88 -4.55
C PRO A 130 5.85 -18.58 -5.65
N PHE A 131 4.60 -18.16 -5.81
CA PHE A 131 3.65 -18.78 -6.74
C PHE A 131 3.68 -18.16 -8.14
N HIS A 132 4.06 -16.90 -8.24
CA HIS A 132 4.05 -16.12 -9.48
C HIS A 132 5.46 -15.83 -9.98
N ALA A 133 5.65 -15.80 -11.29
CA ALA A 133 6.95 -15.53 -11.91
C ALA A 133 7.51 -14.16 -11.47
N ASP A 134 6.66 -13.13 -11.41
CA ASP A 134 7.05 -11.78 -10.98
C ASP A 134 7.64 -11.76 -9.57
N GLU A 135 7.18 -12.62 -8.65
CA GLU A 135 7.75 -12.69 -7.30
C GLU A 135 9.22 -13.13 -7.34
N TRP A 136 9.58 -14.05 -8.24
CA TRP A 136 10.97 -14.44 -8.45
C TRP A 136 11.80 -13.31 -9.07
N VAL A 137 11.20 -12.49 -9.93
CA VAL A 137 11.83 -11.27 -10.45
C VAL A 137 12.15 -10.32 -9.31
N HIS A 138 11.17 -9.99 -8.47
CA HIS A 138 11.40 -9.10 -7.33
C HIS A 138 12.38 -9.68 -6.31
N TRP A 139 12.41 -11.00 -6.12
CA TRP A 139 13.42 -11.65 -5.29
C TRP A 139 14.82 -11.39 -5.84
N GLY A 140 15.04 -11.63 -7.13
CA GLY A 140 16.34 -11.45 -7.79
C GLY A 140 16.86 -10.02 -7.65
N TYR A 141 16.03 -9.03 -7.99
CA TYR A 141 16.38 -7.61 -7.88
C TYR A 141 16.63 -7.17 -6.43
N ALA A 142 15.83 -7.65 -5.47
CA ALA A 142 16.07 -7.35 -4.05
C ALA A 142 17.41 -7.93 -3.55
N ARG A 143 17.78 -9.14 -3.99
CA ARG A 143 19.09 -9.74 -3.68
C ARG A 143 20.22 -8.93 -4.31
N GLU A 144 20.11 -8.59 -5.57
CA GLU A 144 21.13 -7.83 -6.29
C GLU A 144 21.37 -6.45 -5.66
N PHE A 145 20.29 -5.75 -5.27
CA PHE A 145 20.39 -4.53 -4.49
C PHE A 145 21.12 -4.74 -3.16
N MET A 146 20.86 -5.84 -2.45
CA MET A 146 21.54 -6.12 -1.18
C MET A 146 23.05 -6.39 -1.35
N ASP A 147 23.43 -7.06 -2.43
CA ASP A 147 24.83 -7.42 -2.70
C ASP A 147 25.65 -6.19 -3.15
N TYR A 148 25.06 -5.34 -3.99
CA TYR A 148 25.70 -4.12 -4.51
C TYR A 148 25.57 -2.93 -3.56
N GLY A 149 24.47 -2.84 -2.81
CA GLY A 149 24.14 -1.73 -1.90
C GLY A 149 23.93 -0.39 -2.60
N ARG A 150 23.67 -0.38 -3.91
CA ARG A 150 23.41 0.82 -4.71
C ARG A 150 22.17 0.59 -5.56
N ILE A 151 21.43 1.65 -5.90
CA ILE A 151 20.28 1.56 -6.84
C ILE A 151 20.69 1.22 -8.27
N ASN A 152 21.97 1.43 -8.62
CA ASN A 152 22.53 1.03 -9.91
C ASN A 152 23.32 -0.27 -9.70
N PHE A 153 22.80 -1.37 -10.21
CA PHE A 153 23.39 -2.70 -10.15
C PHE A 153 23.20 -3.43 -11.48
N PRO A 154 24.00 -4.47 -11.78
CA PRO A 154 23.81 -5.28 -12.99
C PRO A 154 22.45 -6.00 -12.98
N ASN A 155 21.88 -6.26 -14.15
CA ASN A 155 20.64 -7.04 -14.19
C ASN A 155 20.88 -8.47 -13.64
N PRO A 156 20.13 -8.93 -12.61
CA PRO A 156 20.38 -10.21 -11.94
C PRO A 156 20.13 -11.45 -12.82
N PHE A 157 19.42 -11.29 -13.94
CA PHE A 157 19.08 -12.40 -14.84
C PHE A 157 20.04 -12.55 -16.02
N THR A 158 20.65 -11.45 -16.46
CA THR A 158 21.59 -11.45 -17.60
C THR A 158 23.04 -11.31 -17.14
N GLY A 159 23.28 -10.81 -15.92
CA GLY A 159 24.61 -10.47 -15.41
C GLY A 159 25.31 -9.33 -16.16
N ASN A 160 24.63 -8.76 -17.17
CA ASN A 160 25.15 -7.77 -18.10
C ASN A 160 24.19 -6.57 -18.13
N GLU A 161 24.73 -5.40 -18.46
CA GLU A 161 23.99 -4.13 -18.50
C GLU A 161 23.46 -3.69 -17.13
N GLN A 162 23.22 -2.38 -16.98
CA GLN A 162 22.59 -1.87 -15.76
C GLN A 162 21.13 -2.28 -15.72
N ALA A 163 20.66 -2.70 -14.55
CA ALA A 163 19.26 -2.97 -14.29
C ALA A 163 18.42 -1.72 -14.60
N ASN A 164 17.46 -1.84 -15.53
CA ASN A 164 16.40 -0.86 -15.70
C ASN A 164 15.23 -1.29 -14.81
N ASP A 165 15.14 -0.69 -13.63
CA ASP A 165 14.24 -1.11 -12.58
C ASP A 165 13.19 -0.02 -12.28
N PRO A 166 11.99 -0.10 -12.89
CA PRO A 166 10.94 0.89 -12.66
C PRO A 166 10.30 0.79 -11.26
N GLU A 167 10.64 -0.24 -10.48
CA GLU A 167 10.00 -0.58 -9.20
C GLU A 167 11.01 -0.65 -8.05
N ILE A 168 12.15 0.01 -8.21
CA ILE A 168 13.27 0.02 -7.25
C ILE A 168 12.83 0.29 -5.80
N GLY A 169 11.79 1.12 -5.59
CA GLY A 169 11.25 1.37 -4.26
C GLY A 169 10.71 0.12 -3.55
N PHE A 170 10.16 -0.84 -4.31
CA PHE A 170 9.68 -2.12 -3.79
C PHE A 170 10.84 -3.04 -3.42
N HIS A 171 11.88 -3.16 -4.25
CA HIS A 171 13.04 -4.01 -3.94
C HIS A 171 13.84 -3.47 -2.77
N VAL A 172 14.01 -2.16 -2.68
CA VAL A 172 14.66 -1.52 -1.53
C VAL A 172 13.84 -1.70 -0.25
N PHE A 173 12.50 -1.71 -0.34
CA PHE A 173 11.65 -2.12 0.78
C PHE A 173 11.96 -3.56 1.22
N LEU A 174 11.98 -4.53 0.29
CA LEU A 174 12.25 -5.93 0.60
C LEU A 174 13.63 -6.10 1.25
N ALA A 175 14.66 -5.45 0.70
CA ALA A 175 16.01 -5.44 1.26
C ALA A 175 16.06 -4.82 2.66
N SER A 176 15.39 -3.68 2.85
CA SER A 176 15.28 -3.02 4.17
C SER A 176 14.62 -3.94 5.19
N PHE A 177 13.56 -4.66 4.80
CA PHE A 177 12.89 -5.60 5.68
C PHE A 177 13.75 -6.83 5.99
N LYS A 178 14.47 -7.37 5.00
CA LYS A 178 15.44 -8.47 5.18
C LYS A 178 16.52 -8.08 6.19
N TRP A 179 17.11 -6.91 6.04
CA TRP A 179 18.12 -6.39 6.96
C TRP A 179 17.57 -6.14 8.37
N LEU A 180 16.36 -5.57 8.47
CA LEU A 180 15.74 -5.26 9.77
C LEU A 180 15.35 -6.52 10.55
N SER A 181 14.69 -7.46 9.88
CA SER A 181 14.13 -8.66 10.52
C SER A 181 15.17 -9.76 10.70
N GLY A 182 16.16 -9.83 9.81
CA GLY A 182 17.08 -10.96 9.69
C GLY A 182 16.44 -12.24 9.12
N ALA A 183 15.12 -12.24 8.85
CA ALA A 183 14.40 -13.40 8.31
C ALA A 183 14.81 -13.67 6.86
N GLU A 184 14.87 -14.92 6.42
CA GLU A 184 15.19 -15.27 5.05
C GLU A 184 14.20 -14.70 4.03
N LEU A 185 14.67 -14.41 2.81
CA LEU A 185 13.80 -13.93 1.74
C LEU A 185 12.66 -14.93 1.48
N LYS A 186 12.92 -16.24 1.59
CA LYS A 186 11.89 -17.28 1.53
C LYS A 186 10.75 -17.00 2.51
N THR A 187 11.07 -16.76 3.77
CA THR A 187 10.10 -16.45 4.83
C THR A 187 9.35 -15.16 4.56
N ILE A 188 10.05 -14.14 4.02
CA ILE A 188 9.46 -12.85 3.68
C ILE A 188 8.45 -13.01 2.54
N PHE A 189 8.84 -13.64 1.43
CA PHE A 189 7.95 -13.91 0.29
C PHE A 189 6.74 -14.76 0.68
N LEU A 190 6.92 -15.68 1.61
CA LEU A 190 5.85 -16.56 2.08
C LEU A 190 4.80 -15.86 2.96
N PHE A 191 5.22 -14.99 3.89
CA PHE A 191 4.31 -14.39 4.88
C PHE A 191 3.93 -12.93 4.64
N MET A 192 4.79 -12.16 3.96
CA MET A 192 4.56 -10.73 3.77
C MET A 192 3.26 -10.41 3.02
N PRO A 193 2.81 -11.16 1.98
CA PRO A 193 1.51 -10.90 1.34
C PRO A 193 0.35 -10.89 2.34
N SER A 194 0.32 -11.90 3.21
CA SER A 194 -0.70 -12.06 4.25
C SER A 194 -0.63 -10.94 5.29
N VAL A 195 0.57 -10.49 5.64
CA VAL A 195 0.75 -9.36 6.55
C VAL A 195 0.30 -8.03 5.92
N ILE A 196 0.65 -7.77 4.66
CA ILE A 196 0.18 -6.58 3.92
C ILE A 196 -1.35 -6.60 3.84
N ALA A 197 -1.97 -7.75 3.56
CA ALA A 197 -3.41 -7.91 3.55
C ALA A 197 -4.05 -7.64 4.93
N VAL A 198 -3.44 -8.10 6.03
CA VAL A 198 -3.87 -7.77 7.40
C VAL A 198 -3.83 -6.26 7.64
N PHE A 199 -2.76 -5.57 7.24
CA PHE A 199 -2.68 -4.12 7.38
C PHE A 199 -3.67 -3.38 6.46
N ALA A 200 -3.95 -3.90 5.27
CA ALA A 200 -5.03 -3.41 4.41
C ALA A 200 -6.41 -3.56 5.09
N GLY A 201 -6.68 -4.72 5.71
CA GLY A 201 -7.85 -4.97 6.54
C GLY A 201 -7.98 -4.00 7.71
N LEU A 202 -6.90 -3.78 8.45
CA LEU A 202 -6.86 -2.84 9.58
C LEU A 202 -7.08 -1.39 9.12
N THR A 203 -6.60 -1.03 7.93
CA THR A 203 -6.81 0.28 7.33
C THR A 203 -8.25 0.46 6.86
N ALA A 204 -8.82 -0.54 6.19
CA ALA A 204 -10.23 -0.55 5.78
C ALA A 204 -11.16 -0.44 7.00
N PHE A 205 -10.87 -1.18 8.08
CA PHE A 205 -11.53 -1.02 9.37
C PHE A 205 -11.45 0.44 9.84
N SER A 206 -10.25 1.01 9.88
CA SER A 206 -10.03 2.36 10.39
C SER A 206 -10.76 3.43 9.58
N ILE A 207 -10.80 3.31 8.25
CA ILE A 207 -11.60 4.17 7.36
C ILE A 207 -13.09 4.06 7.69
N GLY A 208 -13.63 2.84 7.74
CA GLY A 208 -15.05 2.60 8.04
C GLY A 208 -15.44 3.05 9.45
N GLU A 209 -14.52 2.96 10.41
CA GLU A 209 -14.69 3.42 11.79
C GLU A 209 -14.65 4.94 11.96
N ARG A 210 -14.09 5.66 10.99
CA ARG A 210 -14.15 7.12 10.95
C ARG A 210 -15.48 7.61 10.39
N SER A 211 -16.09 6.86 9.47
CA SER A 211 -17.43 7.17 8.97
C SER A 211 -18.48 7.21 10.08
N GLU A 212 -19.52 8.01 9.90
CA GLU A 212 -20.65 8.12 10.84
C GLU A 212 -21.40 6.80 10.99
N ARG A 213 -21.46 6.00 9.91
CA ARG A 213 -22.18 4.72 9.89
C ARG A 213 -21.41 3.54 10.50
N LYS A 214 -20.13 3.72 10.87
CA LYS A 214 -19.29 2.72 11.56
C LYS A 214 -19.32 1.33 10.91
N PHE A 215 -18.91 1.23 9.65
CA PHE A 215 -18.91 -0.02 8.89
C PHE A 215 -17.55 -0.74 8.88
N GLY A 216 -16.64 -0.40 9.80
CA GLY A 216 -15.24 -0.83 9.75
C GLY A 216 -15.06 -2.36 9.78
N LEU A 217 -15.83 -3.09 10.59
CA LEU A 217 -15.73 -4.55 10.64
C LEU A 217 -16.07 -5.20 9.29
N PHE A 218 -17.14 -4.73 8.63
CA PHE A 218 -17.52 -5.21 7.30
C PHE A 218 -16.46 -4.85 6.26
N ALA A 219 -15.95 -3.60 6.29
CA ALA A 219 -14.90 -3.18 5.37
C ALA A 219 -13.64 -4.05 5.47
N ALA A 220 -13.20 -4.37 6.70
CA ALA A 220 -12.07 -5.27 6.91
C ALA A 220 -12.36 -6.69 6.42
N PHE A 221 -13.54 -7.22 6.74
CA PHE A 221 -13.94 -8.57 6.33
C PHE A 221 -13.90 -8.74 4.81
N PHE A 222 -14.34 -7.74 4.04
CA PHE A 222 -14.33 -7.79 2.58
C PHE A 222 -12.93 -7.78 1.95
N ILE A 223 -11.87 -7.38 2.68
CA ILE A 223 -10.49 -7.49 2.19
C ILE A 223 -10.10 -8.95 1.93
N ALA A 224 -10.62 -9.90 2.73
CA ALA A 224 -10.35 -11.33 2.56
C ALA A 224 -10.89 -11.91 1.24
N PHE A 225 -11.81 -11.20 0.57
CA PHE A 225 -12.48 -11.64 -0.66
C PHE A 225 -11.98 -10.91 -1.90
N ILE A 226 -10.92 -10.10 -1.79
CA ILE A 226 -10.27 -9.53 -2.98
C ILE A 226 -9.69 -10.69 -3.79
N PRO A 227 -10.16 -10.91 -5.04
CA PRO A 227 -9.72 -12.04 -5.83
C PRO A 227 -8.21 -11.95 -6.11
N THR A 228 -7.53 -13.07 -6.00
CA THR A 228 -6.14 -13.22 -6.46
C THR A 228 -6.11 -14.23 -7.59
N SER A 229 -5.52 -13.84 -8.71
CA SER A 229 -5.22 -14.74 -9.83
C SER A 229 -3.95 -14.26 -10.51
N VAL A 230 -3.36 -15.11 -11.34
CA VAL A 230 -2.22 -14.75 -12.21
C VAL A 230 -2.51 -13.57 -13.14
N ARG A 231 -3.80 -13.25 -13.37
CA ARG A 231 -4.22 -12.10 -14.18
C ARG A 231 -4.40 -10.82 -13.35
N PHE A 232 -4.86 -10.93 -12.10
CA PHE A 232 -5.14 -9.74 -11.27
C PHE A 232 -4.00 -9.36 -10.33
N LEU A 233 -3.07 -10.27 -10.08
CA LEU A 233 -1.97 -10.10 -9.14
C LEU A 233 -2.43 -9.62 -7.75
N GLY A 234 -3.47 -10.27 -7.22
CA GLY A 234 -4.14 -9.90 -5.98
C GLY A 234 -3.28 -10.07 -4.70
N PRO A 235 -3.87 -9.82 -3.52
CA PRO A 235 -3.15 -9.71 -2.24
C PRO A 235 -2.34 -10.94 -1.80
N SER A 236 -2.50 -12.10 -2.45
CA SER A 236 -1.79 -13.34 -2.11
C SER A 236 -0.40 -13.45 -2.73
N PHE A 237 0.03 -12.50 -3.57
CA PHE A 237 1.38 -12.47 -4.14
C PHE A 237 2.19 -11.30 -3.59
N LEU A 238 3.48 -11.52 -3.33
CA LEU A 238 4.41 -10.46 -2.91
C LEU A 238 4.92 -9.69 -4.14
N VAL A 239 4.03 -8.89 -4.70
CA VAL A 239 4.30 -8.00 -5.84
C VAL A 239 4.00 -6.54 -5.47
N PRO A 240 4.56 -5.55 -6.17
CA PRO A 240 4.36 -4.13 -5.88
C PRO A 240 2.88 -3.69 -5.85
N LEU A 241 2.01 -4.35 -6.63
CA LEU A 241 0.57 -4.11 -6.60
C LEU A 241 -0.06 -4.35 -5.21
N SER A 242 0.33 -5.43 -4.51
CA SER A 242 -0.20 -5.75 -3.18
C SER A 242 0.12 -4.64 -2.16
N LEU A 243 1.35 -4.10 -2.22
CA LEU A 243 1.79 -2.96 -1.43
C LEU A 243 1.02 -1.69 -1.87
N GLY A 244 0.86 -1.46 -3.17
CA GLY A 244 0.14 -0.33 -3.73
C GLY A 244 -1.34 -0.27 -3.31
N LEU A 245 -2.03 -1.42 -3.22
CA LEU A 245 -3.39 -1.52 -2.69
C LEU A 245 -3.46 -1.06 -1.23
N PHE A 246 -2.53 -1.55 -0.41
CA PHE A 246 -2.43 -1.13 1.00
C PHE A 246 -2.13 0.37 1.13
N LEU A 247 -1.15 0.89 0.40
CA LEU A 247 -0.77 2.30 0.44
C LEU A 247 -1.89 3.22 -0.07
N THR A 248 -2.72 2.76 -1.01
CA THR A 248 -3.91 3.50 -1.47
C THR A 248 -4.95 3.64 -0.37
N LEU A 249 -5.18 2.59 0.43
CA LEU A 249 -6.05 2.70 1.60
C LEU A 249 -5.43 3.63 2.65
N ILE A 250 -4.13 3.54 2.88
CA ILE A 250 -3.43 4.42 3.83
C ILE A 250 -3.55 5.88 3.41
N SER A 251 -3.35 6.20 2.13
CA SER A 251 -3.46 7.58 1.64
C SER A 251 -4.89 8.11 1.81
N LEU A 252 -5.91 7.30 1.54
CA LEU A 252 -7.30 7.67 1.78
C LEU A 252 -7.61 7.85 3.28
N MET A 253 -7.03 7.03 4.16
CA MET A 253 -7.12 7.21 5.61
C MET A 253 -6.45 8.51 6.06
N VAL A 254 -5.24 8.80 5.57
CA VAL A 254 -4.48 10.03 5.88
C VAL A 254 -5.19 11.28 5.36
N ALA A 255 -5.80 11.24 4.17
CA ALA A 255 -6.54 12.36 3.59
C ALA A 255 -7.70 12.83 4.49
N GLN A 256 -8.30 11.90 5.24
CA GLN A 256 -9.37 12.18 6.21
C GLN A 256 -8.87 12.73 7.55
N MET A 257 -7.55 12.73 7.81
CA MET A 257 -7.00 13.24 9.07
C MET A 257 -7.18 14.76 9.19
N GLU A 258 -7.15 15.25 10.43
CA GLU A 258 -7.15 16.69 10.72
C GLU A 258 -5.74 17.27 10.63
N GLY A 259 -5.64 18.54 10.24
CA GLY A 259 -4.39 19.30 10.23
C GLY A 259 -3.58 19.21 8.94
N ASN A 260 -2.70 20.19 8.73
CA ASN A 260 -1.98 20.38 7.46
C ASN A 260 -0.86 19.35 7.22
N ARG A 261 -0.41 18.64 8.27
CA ARG A 261 0.65 17.62 8.15
C ARG A 261 0.25 16.45 7.25
N LYS A 262 -1.05 16.20 7.09
CA LYS A 262 -1.55 15.17 6.17
C LYS A 262 -1.08 15.40 4.74
N TYR A 263 -0.97 16.65 4.30
CA TYR A 263 -0.55 16.98 2.94
C TYR A 263 0.91 16.59 2.68
N ALA A 264 1.80 16.82 3.65
CA ALA A 264 3.20 16.40 3.60
C ALA A 264 3.34 14.86 3.63
N VAL A 265 2.49 14.18 4.39
CA VAL A 265 2.46 12.71 4.41
C VAL A 265 1.91 12.15 3.10
N LEU A 266 0.87 12.75 2.53
CA LEU A 266 0.28 12.31 1.26
C LEU A 266 1.25 12.43 0.10
N ILE A 267 1.91 13.59 -0.06
CA ILE A 267 2.91 13.77 -1.12
C ILE A 267 4.04 12.76 -0.97
N PHE A 268 4.50 12.51 0.27
CA PHE A 268 5.55 11.54 0.54
C PHE A 268 5.14 10.10 0.19
N ILE A 269 3.97 9.63 0.66
CA ILE A 269 3.48 8.28 0.35
C ILE A 269 3.25 8.11 -1.14
N LEU A 270 2.72 9.13 -1.82
CA LEU A 270 2.47 9.09 -3.26
C LEU A 270 3.78 9.05 -4.06
N SER A 271 4.77 9.87 -3.69
CA SER A 271 6.12 9.82 -4.28
C SER A 271 6.80 8.47 -4.06
N PHE A 272 6.74 7.92 -2.83
CA PHE A 272 7.26 6.58 -2.57
C PHE A 272 6.53 5.51 -3.40
N THR A 273 5.20 5.58 -3.47
CA THR A 273 4.43 4.64 -4.28
C THR A 273 4.80 4.76 -5.76
N ALA A 274 5.10 5.96 -6.27
CA ALA A 274 5.53 6.13 -7.66
C ALA A 274 6.88 5.46 -7.95
N LEU A 275 7.76 5.37 -6.95
CA LEU A 275 9.05 4.68 -7.05
C LEU A 275 8.93 3.17 -6.80
N ALA A 276 7.96 2.74 -6.00
CA ALA A 276 7.74 1.33 -5.70
C ALA A 276 6.88 0.65 -6.76
N HIS A 277 5.87 1.35 -7.30
CA HIS A 277 4.95 0.85 -8.32
C HIS A 277 4.22 2.03 -9.01
N PRO A 278 4.75 2.54 -10.14
CA PRO A 278 4.15 3.66 -10.86
C PRO A 278 2.65 3.48 -11.19
N PRO A 279 2.16 2.30 -11.63
CA PRO A 279 0.73 2.07 -11.87
C PRO A 279 -0.13 2.25 -10.62
N SER A 280 0.32 1.76 -9.45
CA SER A 280 -0.42 1.99 -8.19
C SER A 280 -0.39 3.45 -7.74
N ALA A 281 0.67 4.19 -8.03
CA ALA A 281 0.69 5.62 -7.76
C ALA A 281 -0.33 6.37 -8.61
N ALA A 282 -0.45 6.04 -9.90
CA ALA A 282 -1.49 6.59 -10.78
C ALA A 282 -2.89 6.23 -10.29
N ALA A 283 -3.12 4.97 -9.90
CA ALA A 283 -4.39 4.54 -9.30
C ALA A 283 -4.71 5.30 -8.00
N MET A 284 -3.72 5.47 -7.13
CA MET A 284 -3.84 6.27 -5.91
C MET A 284 -4.18 7.73 -6.22
N ALA A 285 -3.56 8.31 -7.24
CA ALA A 285 -3.83 9.68 -7.67
C ALA A 285 -5.28 9.85 -8.13
N ILE A 286 -5.82 8.91 -8.91
CA ILE A 286 -7.23 8.91 -9.32
C ILE A 286 -8.13 8.92 -8.07
N VAL A 287 -7.89 8.03 -7.10
CA VAL A 287 -8.67 7.95 -5.86
C VAL A 287 -8.63 9.27 -5.08
N LEU A 288 -7.44 9.87 -4.91
CA LEU A 288 -7.27 11.11 -4.15
C LEU A 288 -7.85 12.33 -4.87
N LEU A 289 -7.76 12.40 -6.20
CA LEU A 289 -8.38 13.46 -7.00
C LEU A 289 -9.91 13.41 -6.94
N LEU A 290 -10.50 12.21 -7.03
CA LEU A 290 -11.94 12.04 -6.88
C LEU A 290 -12.41 12.36 -5.45
N TYR A 291 -11.57 12.08 -4.45
CA TYR A 291 -11.82 12.54 -3.08
C TYR A 291 -11.76 14.07 -2.97
N ALA A 292 -10.77 14.73 -3.59
CA ALA A 292 -10.66 16.18 -3.64
C ALA A 292 -11.87 16.86 -4.34
N ILE A 293 -12.34 16.29 -5.45
CA ILE A 293 -13.57 16.72 -6.13
C ILE A 293 -14.77 16.57 -5.20
N SER A 294 -14.88 15.43 -4.51
CA SER A 294 -15.97 15.17 -3.59
C SER A 294 -15.98 16.12 -2.37
N LEU A 295 -14.81 16.52 -1.86
CA LEU A 295 -14.68 17.57 -0.84
C LEU A 295 -15.14 18.93 -1.35
N THR A 296 -14.85 19.25 -2.61
CA THR A 296 -15.29 20.50 -3.26
C THR A 296 -16.81 20.56 -3.39
N ILE A 297 -17.46 19.44 -3.72
CA ILE A 297 -18.94 19.32 -3.72
C ILE A 297 -19.52 19.54 -2.32
N GLU A 298 -18.82 19.12 -1.26
CA GLU A 298 -19.19 19.41 0.14
C GLU A 298 -18.81 20.83 0.60
N ARG A 299 -18.42 21.73 -0.32
CA ARG A 299 -17.99 23.10 -0.04
C ARG A 299 -16.75 23.20 0.86
N LYS A 300 -15.96 22.13 0.97
CA LYS A 300 -14.65 22.12 1.64
C LYS A 300 -13.54 22.47 0.64
N TYR A 301 -13.70 23.61 -0.04
CA TYR A 301 -12.85 24.04 -1.17
C TYR A 301 -11.36 24.01 -0.83
N ARG A 302 -10.99 24.56 0.34
CA ARG A 302 -9.60 24.59 0.80
C ARG A 302 -9.01 23.18 0.87
N GLU A 303 -9.69 22.26 1.53
CA GLU A 303 -9.22 20.89 1.68
C GLU A 303 -9.17 20.16 0.32
N GLY A 304 -10.16 20.39 -0.54
CA GLY A 304 -10.17 19.86 -1.90
C GLY A 304 -8.96 20.33 -2.72
N ILE A 305 -8.70 21.64 -2.77
CA ILE A 305 -7.59 22.23 -3.52
C ILE A 305 -6.23 21.73 -3.00
N PHE A 306 -6.01 21.73 -1.68
CA PHE A 306 -4.74 21.24 -1.13
C PHE A 306 -4.55 19.75 -1.40
N THR A 307 -5.61 18.94 -1.28
CA THR A 307 -5.54 17.50 -1.58
C THR A 307 -5.22 17.25 -3.05
N ALA A 308 -5.88 17.97 -3.97
CA ALA A 308 -5.58 17.88 -5.40
C ALA A 308 -4.14 18.32 -5.71
N GLY A 309 -3.71 19.46 -5.14
CA GLY A 309 -2.37 19.99 -5.34
C GLY A 309 -1.26 19.02 -4.92
N VAL A 310 -1.35 18.44 -3.71
CA VAL A 310 -0.35 17.44 -3.27
C VAL A 310 -0.42 16.11 -4.01
N THR A 311 -1.57 15.81 -4.63
CA THR A 311 -1.73 14.62 -5.47
C THR A 311 -1.06 14.81 -6.83
N ILE A 312 -1.18 16.00 -7.43
CA ILE A 312 -0.63 16.31 -8.76
C ILE A 312 0.89 16.58 -8.67
N ALA A 313 1.37 17.18 -7.58
CA ALA A 313 2.74 17.65 -7.46
C ALA A 313 3.83 16.59 -7.77
N PRO A 314 3.77 15.34 -7.25
CA PRO A 314 4.77 14.32 -7.59
C PRO A 314 4.86 14.01 -9.08
N PHE A 315 3.72 13.98 -9.78
CA PHE A 315 3.68 13.69 -11.21
C PHE A 315 4.22 14.85 -12.04
N VAL A 316 3.92 16.10 -11.65
CA VAL A 316 4.50 17.27 -12.30
C VAL A 316 6.02 17.30 -12.11
N ILE A 317 6.50 17.04 -10.89
CA ILE A 317 7.95 16.96 -10.61
C ILE A 317 8.58 15.85 -11.45
N ALA A 318 7.98 14.65 -11.49
CA ALA A 318 8.47 13.53 -12.30
C ALA A 318 8.49 13.87 -13.79
N TYR A 319 7.44 14.50 -14.32
CA TYR A 319 7.38 14.92 -15.72
C TYR A 319 8.47 15.95 -16.07
N LEU A 320 8.74 16.89 -15.17
CA LEU A 320 9.79 17.90 -15.39
C LEU A 320 11.21 17.31 -15.36
N ILE A 321 11.44 16.25 -14.59
CA ILE A 321 12.77 15.61 -14.48
C ILE A 321 12.95 14.53 -15.54
N MET A 322 11.88 13.79 -15.85
CA MET A 322 11.91 12.55 -16.65
C MET A 322 10.73 12.51 -17.63
N PRO A 323 10.61 13.47 -18.57
CA PRO A 323 9.46 13.57 -19.47
C PRO A 323 9.26 12.29 -20.30
N ASN A 324 10.36 11.63 -20.70
CA ASN A 324 10.32 10.44 -21.54
C ASN A 324 9.57 9.26 -20.92
N TYR A 325 9.47 9.17 -19.59
CA TYR A 325 8.69 8.13 -18.92
C TYR A 325 7.17 8.33 -19.10
N PHE A 326 6.74 9.54 -19.46
CA PHE A 326 5.34 9.86 -19.72
C PHE A 326 4.97 9.71 -21.20
N ASP A 327 5.96 9.59 -22.10
CA ASP A 327 5.73 9.50 -23.53
C ASP A 327 4.84 8.31 -23.88
N MET A 328 5.08 7.12 -23.30
CA MET A 328 4.23 5.95 -23.52
C MET A 328 2.76 6.21 -23.15
N GLY A 329 2.52 6.91 -22.04
CA GLY A 329 1.16 7.27 -21.59
C GLY A 329 0.51 8.33 -22.49
N MET A 330 1.28 9.34 -22.90
CA MET A 330 0.81 10.41 -23.78
C MET A 330 0.54 9.90 -25.20
N SER A 331 1.44 9.09 -25.76
CA SER A 331 1.28 8.39 -27.02
C SER A 331 0.03 7.53 -27.06
N ALA A 332 -0.26 6.80 -25.97
CA ALA A 332 -1.49 6.02 -25.86
C ALA A 332 -2.76 6.91 -25.92
N ILE A 333 -2.72 8.10 -25.32
CA ILE A 333 -3.84 9.07 -25.39
C ILE A 333 -4.04 9.57 -26.82
N TYR A 334 -2.96 9.77 -27.58
CA TYR A 334 -3.00 10.22 -28.97
C TYR A 334 -3.22 9.11 -30.00
N GLY A 335 -3.56 7.89 -29.55
CA GLY A 335 -4.02 6.81 -30.41
C GLY A 335 -2.91 5.90 -30.96
N GLU A 336 -1.69 5.97 -30.43
CA GLU A 336 -0.71 4.92 -30.68
C GLU A 336 -1.22 3.60 -30.09
N LYS A 337 -1.46 2.62 -30.95
CA LYS A 337 -1.95 1.30 -30.54
C LYS A 337 -0.81 0.51 -29.93
N TYR A 338 -0.86 0.31 -28.62
CA TYR A 338 -0.04 -0.71 -27.99
C TYR A 338 -0.55 -2.10 -28.38
N ILE A 339 0.31 -2.88 -29.04
CA ILE A 339 0.02 -4.27 -29.37
C ILE A 339 0.50 -5.12 -28.19
N SER A 340 -0.42 -5.47 -27.29
CA SER A 340 -0.11 -6.38 -26.20
C SER A 340 0.16 -7.79 -26.72
N THR A 341 1.25 -8.39 -26.25
CA THR A 341 1.51 -9.82 -26.40
C THR A 341 0.82 -10.66 -25.31
N LEU A 342 0.22 -10.01 -24.31
CA LEU A 342 -0.49 -10.66 -23.22
C LEU A 342 -1.96 -10.90 -23.58
N SER A 343 -2.56 -11.92 -22.94
CA SER A 343 -3.97 -12.25 -23.11
C SER A 343 -4.86 -11.03 -22.85
N MET A 344 -5.79 -10.75 -23.77
CA MET A 344 -6.67 -9.59 -23.63
C MET A 344 -7.55 -9.69 -22.39
N VAL A 345 -7.61 -8.60 -21.62
CA VAL A 345 -8.59 -8.41 -20.56
C VAL A 345 -9.99 -8.38 -21.16
N ASP A 346 -10.86 -9.25 -20.68
CA ASP A 346 -12.30 -9.28 -21.00
C ASP A 346 -13.09 -8.87 -19.75
N MET A 347 -13.98 -7.90 -19.91
CA MET A 347 -14.82 -7.38 -18.82
C MET A 347 -15.74 -8.46 -18.25
N GLY A 348 -16.23 -9.38 -19.10
CA GLY A 348 -17.07 -10.50 -18.67
C GLY A 348 -16.35 -11.42 -17.70
N SER A 349 -15.12 -11.81 -18.05
CA SER A 349 -14.22 -12.55 -17.16
C SER A 349 -13.96 -11.78 -15.85
N TYR A 350 -13.62 -10.48 -15.90
CA TYR A 350 -13.33 -9.68 -14.70
C TYR A 350 -14.48 -9.65 -13.70
N LEU A 351 -15.69 -9.33 -14.14
CA LEU A 351 -16.87 -9.29 -13.26
C LEU A 351 -17.29 -10.68 -12.78
N GLY A 352 -17.08 -11.70 -13.62
CA GLY A 352 -17.36 -13.09 -13.26
C GLY A 352 -16.63 -13.56 -12.01
N HIS A 353 -15.39 -13.08 -11.78
CA HIS A 353 -14.60 -13.44 -10.59
C HIS A 353 -15.09 -12.82 -9.28
N LEU A 354 -15.89 -11.75 -9.32
CA LEU A 354 -16.45 -11.13 -8.11
C LEU A 354 -17.70 -11.88 -7.62
N GLY A 355 -18.37 -12.63 -8.50
CA GLY A 355 -19.62 -13.34 -8.18
C GLY A 355 -20.83 -12.41 -8.02
N TYR A 356 -22.02 -12.95 -8.24
CA TYR A 356 -23.26 -12.16 -8.30
C TYR A 356 -23.60 -11.41 -7.01
N ILE A 357 -23.28 -11.98 -5.85
CA ILE A 357 -23.56 -11.36 -4.54
C ILE A 357 -22.74 -10.08 -4.36
N ILE A 358 -21.43 -10.11 -4.67
CA ILE A 358 -20.57 -8.92 -4.55
C ILE A 358 -21.02 -7.84 -5.53
N VAL A 359 -21.37 -8.22 -6.76
CA VAL A 359 -21.89 -7.27 -7.76
C VAL A 359 -23.20 -6.63 -7.28
N ALA A 360 -24.14 -7.41 -6.73
CA ALA A 360 -25.39 -6.88 -6.20
C ALA A 360 -25.16 -5.90 -5.02
N LEU A 361 -24.27 -6.27 -4.09
CA LEU A 361 -23.85 -5.40 -2.99
C LEU A 361 -23.17 -4.12 -3.50
N PHE A 362 -22.33 -4.23 -4.52
CA PHE A 362 -21.66 -3.09 -5.15
C PHE A 362 -22.66 -2.12 -5.78
N ILE A 363 -23.66 -2.62 -6.53
CA ILE A 363 -24.72 -1.79 -7.13
C ILE A 363 -25.52 -1.07 -6.02
N PHE A 364 -25.94 -1.80 -4.99
CA PHE A 364 -26.67 -1.22 -3.87
C PHE A 364 -25.84 -0.17 -3.11
N ALA A 365 -24.57 -0.48 -2.82
CA ALA A 365 -23.65 0.43 -2.16
C ALA A 365 -23.38 1.69 -2.99
N SER A 366 -23.28 1.55 -4.32
CA SER A 366 -23.13 2.65 -5.28
C SER A 366 -24.32 3.61 -5.23
N PHE A 367 -25.54 3.07 -5.30
CA PHE A 367 -26.76 3.87 -5.13
C PHE A 367 -26.77 4.62 -3.80
N MET A 368 -26.43 3.94 -2.70
CA MET A 368 -26.38 4.55 -1.37
C MET A 368 -25.29 5.60 -1.22
N ALA A 369 -24.15 5.43 -1.88
CA ALA A 369 -23.05 6.38 -1.91
C ALA A 369 -23.41 7.67 -2.65
N ILE A 370 -24.15 7.57 -3.76
CA ILE A 370 -24.66 8.75 -4.48
C ILE A 370 -25.73 9.46 -3.66
N TYR A 371 -26.75 8.71 -3.21
CA TYR A 371 -27.95 9.29 -2.61
C TYR A 371 -27.69 9.90 -1.23
N LYS A 372 -26.97 9.20 -0.34
CA LYS A 372 -26.72 9.63 1.05
C LYS A 372 -25.25 9.63 1.44
N GLY A 373 -24.33 9.38 0.52
CA GLY A 373 -22.92 9.33 0.82
C GLY A 373 -22.32 10.71 1.05
N LYS A 374 -21.35 10.77 1.96
CA LYS A 374 -20.41 11.89 2.11
C LYS A 374 -19.26 11.79 1.11
N ALA A 375 -18.33 12.74 1.14
CA ALA A 375 -17.21 12.84 0.22
C ALA A 375 -16.45 11.52 0.05
N LEU A 376 -16.15 10.83 1.15
CA LEU A 376 -15.50 9.51 1.13
C LEU A 376 -16.29 8.45 0.33
N HIS A 377 -17.60 8.36 0.57
CA HIS A 377 -18.43 7.32 -0.05
C HIS A 377 -18.61 7.62 -1.55
N ARG A 378 -18.84 8.89 -1.88
CA ARG A 378 -18.94 9.36 -3.28
C ARG A 378 -17.63 9.13 -4.01
N SER A 379 -16.48 9.42 -3.39
CA SER A 379 -15.18 9.20 -4.01
C SER A 379 -14.87 7.71 -4.22
N MET A 380 -15.23 6.84 -3.28
CA MET A 380 -15.09 5.39 -3.46
C MET A 380 -15.94 4.88 -4.63
N PHE A 381 -17.18 5.35 -4.75
CA PHE A 381 -18.05 5.03 -5.90
C PHE A 381 -17.45 5.55 -7.21
N LEU A 382 -17.06 6.83 -7.27
CA LEU A 382 -16.47 7.41 -8.47
C LEU A 382 -15.17 6.71 -8.86
N ALA A 383 -14.33 6.34 -7.89
CA ALA A 383 -13.09 5.62 -8.17
C ALA A 383 -13.37 4.24 -8.76
N ALA A 384 -14.31 3.49 -8.20
CA ALA A 384 -14.73 2.21 -8.77
C ALA A 384 -15.27 2.37 -10.20
N LEU A 385 -16.10 3.40 -10.44
CA LEU A 385 -16.60 3.71 -11.78
C LEU A 385 -15.47 4.09 -12.74
N SER A 386 -14.48 4.87 -12.31
CA SER A 386 -13.31 5.22 -13.12
C SER A 386 -12.50 3.99 -13.51
N PHE A 387 -12.21 3.08 -12.56
CA PHE A 387 -11.48 1.85 -12.87
C PHE A 387 -12.27 0.90 -13.77
N ILE A 388 -13.58 0.73 -13.55
CA ILE A 388 -14.46 -0.03 -14.45
C ILE A 388 -14.44 0.59 -15.85
N SER A 389 -14.46 1.91 -15.95
CA SER A 389 -14.42 2.62 -17.23
C SER A 389 -13.07 2.41 -17.94
N ILE A 390 -11.95 2.44 -17.22
CA ILE A 390 -10.62 2.13 -17.77
C ILE A 390 -10.58 0.70 -18.33
N ILE A 391 -11.05 -0.28 -17.55
CA ILE A 391 -11.11 -1.68 -17.99
C ILE A 391 -12.00 -1.83 -19.22
N PHE A 392 -13.18 -1.20 -19.22
CA PHE A 392 -14.10 -1.23 -20.36
C PHE A 392 -13.52 -0.60 -21.62
N LEU A 393 -12.84 0.54 -21.49
CA LEU A 393 -12.17 1.21 -22.61
C LEU A 393 -11.05 0.35 -23.18
N TYR A 394 -10.26 -0.29 -22.32
CA TYR A 394 -9.22 -1.21 -22.75
C TYR A 394 -9.81 -2.46 -23.43
N ASP A 395 -10.80 -3.12 -22.83
CA ASP A 395 -11.42 -4.31 -23.41
C ASP A 395 -12.07 -4.01 -24.77
N ARG A 396 -12.94 -3.00 -24.84
CA ARG A 396 -13.74 -2.74 -26.04
C ARG A 396 -12.99 -2.00 -27.14
N TYR A 397 -12.11 -1.05 -26.77
CA TYR A 397 -11.49 -0.12 -27.70
C TYR A 397 -9.96 -0.24 -27.76
N LYS A 398 -9.36 -1.10 -26.92
CA LYS A 398 -7.90 -1.28 -26.82
C LYS A 398 -7.18 0.04 -26.50
N PHE A 399 -7.85 0.89 -25.73
CA PHE A 399 -7.31 2.18 -25.29
C PHE A 399 -6.51 1.98 -23.99
N GLY A 400 -5.23 2.35 -24.01
CA GLY A 400 -4.33 2.22 -22.87
C GLY A 400 -3.33 1.07 -22.98
N LEU A 401 -2.58 0.86 -21.89
CA LEU A 401 -1.61 -0.23 -21.74
C LEU A 401 -2.24 -1.38 -20.90
N PRO A 402 -1.82 -2.64 -21.10
CA PRO A 402 -2.40 -3.82 -20.45
C PRO A 402 -2.27 -3.84 -18.94
#